data_AF-A0A0Q9VY78-F1
#
_entry.id   AF-A0A0Q9VY78-F1
#
_cell.length_a   1.000
_cell.length_b   1.000
_cell.length_c   1.000
_cell.angle_alpha   90.00
_cell.angle_beta   90.00
_cell.angle_gamma   90.00
#
_symmetry.space_group_name_H-M   'P 1'
#
loop_
_entity.id
_entity.type
_entity.pdbx_description
1 polymer ?
#
loop_
_entity_poly.entity_id
_entity_poly.type
_entity_poly.pdbx_seq_one_letter_code
_entity_poly.pdbx_strand_id
1 'polypeptide(L)'
;MCSRDCCSNPRGKAGDKSAINDPADSTIVPTAQSQLRSDNRIQCSLTPEEFRAVRVMNEDTYPYEVIQEIADFIVKGSGIRPKIGIICGSGLGSLADIIQDAKVFEYEKIPNFPVSTVEGHAGRLVVGTLEGANVMAMQGRFHFYEGYPLAKCSMPVRVMKLCGVEYLFATNAAGGINPKYAVGDIMLMHDHVNMLGFAGNSPLQGPNDPRFGPRFPALVNSYNRDLINKAIEISKIMGIESNIHVGVYSCLGGPTYETIAELKALRMMGVDAVGMSTVHEVITARHCDMKVFAFSLITNKCSIEYSDKKDDEANHEEVMAVAKNRQKACCELVSRLIAEIQKGS
;
A
#
# COMPACT_ATOMS: atom_id res chain seq x y z
N MET A 1 53.60 -9.63 21.40
CA MET A 1 54.84 -8.83 21.48
C MET A 1 54.72 -7.75 20.41
N CYS A 2 54.17 -6.56 20.72
CA CYS A 2 54.87 -5.29 21.02
C CYS A 2 55.89 -4.89 19.92
N SER A 3 55.92 -3.69 19.32
CA SER A 3 55.75 -2.31 19.84
C SER A 3 55.40 -1.33 18.68
N ARG A 4 54.54 -0.30 18.82
CA ARG A 4 54.75 1.10 19.32
C ARG A 4 55.83 1.87 18.53
N ASP A 5 55.49 2.92 17.77
CA ASP A 5 55.09 4.32 18.09
C ASP A 5 56.27 5.28 17.81
N CYS A 6 56.03 6.39 17.12
CA CYS A 6 56.71 7.66 17.39
C CYS A 6 55.97 8.87 16.76
N CYS A 7 55.66 9.83 17.63
CA CYS A 7 55.10 11.18 17.40
C CYS A 7 56.05 12.05 16.52
N SER A 8 55.72 13.25 16.03
CA SER A 8 55.23 14.43 16.76
C SER A 8 55.00 15.65 15.82
N ASN A 9 54.02 16.48 16.19
CA ASN A 9 53.76 17.86 15.71
C ASN A 9 54.61 18.88 16.52
N PRO A 10 54.83 20.16 16.10
CA PRO A 10 54.03 21.25 16.69
C PRO A 10 53.84 22.59 15.89
N ARG A 11 52.62 23.16 16.01
CA ARG A 11 52.15 24.53 16.42
C ARG A 11 52.70 25.86 15.83
N GLY A 12 51.74 26.78 15.57
CA GLY A 12 51.78 28.25 15.84
C GLY A 12 50.80 29.10 15.00
N LYS A 13 49.62 29.56 15.51
CA LYS A 13 49.22 30.91 16.07
C LYS A 13 49.08 32.07 15.04
N ALA A 14 48.20 33.09 15.11
CA ALA A 14 46.97 33.48 15.85
C ALA A 14 46.51 34.92 15.41
N GLY A 15 45.23 35.29 15.62
CA GLY A 15 44.70 36.69 15.81
C GLY A 15 43.89 37.32 14.65
N ASP A 16 42.85 38.15 14.81
CA ASP A 16 42.10 38.68 15.98
C ASP A 16 40.72 39.31 15.56
N LYS A 17 39.87 39.56 16.58
CA LYS A 17 38.48 40.05 16.79
C LYS A 17 37.78 41.13 15.93
N SER A 18 36.43 41.16 15.98
CA SER A 18 35.63 42.21 16.67
C SER A 18 34.11 41.89 16.73
N ALA A 19 33.40 42.47 17.72
CA ALA A 19 32.04 42.18 18.19
C ALA A 19 31.08 43.39 18.02
N ILE A 20 29.75 43.21 18.16
CA ILE A 20 28.73 44.19 18.65
C ILE A 20 27.38 43.46 18.98
N ASN A 21 26.61 44.06 19.90
CA ASN A 21 25.52 43.57 20.79
C ASN A 21 24.08 43.39 20.23
N ASP A 22 23.30 42.59 21.01
CA ASP A 22 21.82 42.32 21.23
C ASP A 22 20.77 43.44 20.94
N PRO A 23 19.40 43.21 20.92
CA PRO A 23 18.62 42.18 21.67
C PRO A 23 17.35 41.52 21.02
N ALA A 24 16.93 40.39 21.63
CA ALA A 24 15.57 39.89 21.93
C ALA A 24 14.40 39.92 20.90
N ASP A 25 13.91 38.73 20.51
CA ASP A 25 12.50 38.34 20.69
C ASP A 25 12.37 36.80 20.78
N SER A 26 11.52 36.34 21.68
CA SER A 26 11.48 34.99 22.26
C SER A 26 10.41 34.11 21.64
N THR A 27 10.79 32.93 21.13
CA THR A 27 9.89 31.76 21.06
C THR A 27 10.63 30.54 21.60
N ILE A 28 9.96 29.87 22.55
CA ILE A 28 10.52 28.89 23.48
C ILE A 28 10.80 27.58 22.76
N VAL A 29 12.09 27.25 22.58
CA VAL A 29 12.54 25.89 22.27
C VAL A 29 13.04 25.27 23.58
N PRO A 30 12.54 24.11 24.04
CA PRO A 30 13.07 23.47 25.23
C PRO A 30 14.47 22.94 24.91
N THR A 31 15.51 23.66 25.35
CA THR A 31 16.88 23.16 25.31
C THR A 31 17.06 22.19 26.47
N ALA A 32 17.21 20.90 26.18
CA ALA A 32 17.57 19.89 27.16
C ALA A 32 18.97 20.21 27.72
N GLN A 33 19.04 20.80 28.92
CA GLN A 33 20.30 20.92 29.64
C GLN A 33 20.61 19.58 30.32
N SER A 34 21.56 18.83 29.76
CA SER A 34 22.10 17.65 30.41
C SER A 34 23.00 18.06 31.58
N GLN A 35 22.48 18.02 32.81
CA GLN A 35 23.34 18.06 34.00
C GLN A 35 23.86 16.65 34.27
N LEU A 36 25.12 16.41 33.95
CA LEU A 36 25.85 15.20 34.36
C LEU A 36 26.04 15.23 35.89
N ARG A 37 25.29 14.39 36.62
CA ARG A 37 25.56 14.03 38.01
C ARG A 37 26.24 12.65 38.07
N SER A 38 26.97 12.43 39.16
CA SER A 38 27.98 11.38 39.39
C SER A 38 27.53 9.93 39.40
N ASP A 39 26.32 9.61 38.94
CA ASP A 39 25.85 8.23 38.82
C ASP A 39 25.62 7.93 37.34
N ASN A 40 26.41 7.00 36.80
CA ASN A 40 26.53 6.61 35.39
C ASN A 40 25.26 5.95 34.78
N ARG A 41 24.06 6.42 35.16
CA ARG A 41 22.79 6.00 34.59
C ARG A 41 22.24 7.14 33.73
N ILE A 42 22.03 6.86 32.45
CA ILE A 42 21.23 7.75 31.58
C ILE A 42 19.81 7.73 32.16
N GLN A 43 19.44 8.81 32.86
CA GLN A 43 18.09 8.97 33.37
C GLN A 43 17.22 9.47 32.22
N CYS A 44 16.24 8.66 31.79
CA CYS A 44 15.27 9.12 30.80
C CYS A 44 14.48 10.28 31.43
N SER A 45 14.59 11.47 30.83
CA SER A 45 13.94 12.69 31.32
C SER A 45 12.46 12.77 30.97
N LEU A 46 11.94 11.78 30.22
CA LEU A 46 10.54 11.69 29.85
C LEU A 46 9.78 10.97 30.98
N THR A 47 8.65 11.54 31.40
CA THR A 47 7.65 10.84 32.20
C THR A 47 7.18 9.57 31.47
N PRO A 48 6.60 8.57 32.15
CA PRO A 48 6.05 7.39 31.48
C PRO A 48 5.03 7.73 30.39
N GLU A 49 4.28 8.82 30.55
CA GLU A 49 3.31 9.32 29.58
C GLU A 49 3.99 10.00 28.40
N GLU A 50 5.00 10.84 28.62
CA GLU A 50 5.81 11.44 27.56
C GLU A 50 6.64 10.38 26.82
N PHE A 51 7.16 9.38 27.51
CA PHE A 51 7.86 8.26 26.88
C PHE A 51 6.90 7.44 26.02
N ARG A 52 5.65 7.25 26.47
CA ARG A 52 4.59 6.61 25.68
C ARG A 52 4.17 7.47 24.49
N ALA A 53 4.04 8.77 24.67
CA ALA A 53 3.73 9.73 23.62
C ALA A 53 4.84 9.78 22.56
N VAL A 54 6.11 9.87 22.96
CA VAL A 54 7.27 9.83 22.04
C VAL A 54 7.34 8.51 21.28
N ARG A 55 6.98 7.38 21.91
CA ARG A 55 6.91 6.06 21.24
C ARG A 55 5.70 5.90 20.33
N VAL A 56 4.60 6.59 20.61
CA VAL A 56 3.40 6.68 19.75
C VAL A 56 3.63 7.67 18.60
N MET A 57 4.44 8.72 18.83
CA MET A 57 4.92 9.67 17.83
C MET A 57 6.07 9.12 16.97
N ASN A 58 6.23 7.80 16.89
CA ASN A 58 6.88 7.25 15.69
C ASN A 58 6.00 7.66 14.50
N GLU A 59 6.61 8.24 13.46
CA GLU A 59 5.97 8.68 12.20
C GLU A 59 5.17 7.58 11.47
N ASP A 60 5.13 6.37 12.04
CA ASP A 60 4.52 5.15 11.53
C ASP A 60 3.09 4.89 12.05
N THR A 61 2.61 5.64 13.06
CA THR A 61 1.24 5.47 13.56
C THR A 61 0.33 6.63 13.15
N TYR A 62 -0.79 6.29 12.50
CA TYR A 62 -1.82 7.25 12.11
C TYR A 62 -2.99 7.17 13.12
N PRO A 63 -3.14 8.14 14.03
CA PRO A 63 -4.25 8.19 14.97
C PRO A 63 -5.59 8.23 14.24
N TYR A 64 -6.62 7.66 14.84
CA TYR A 64 -7.97 7.65 14.27
C TYR A 64 -8.45 9.06 13.90
N GLU A 65 -8.15 10.03 14.75
CA GLU A 65 -8.56 11.43 14.58
C GLU A 65 -7.97 12.03 13.30
N VAL A 66 -6.70 11.74 13.00
CA VAL A 66 -6.06 12.16 11.74
C VAL A 66 -6.74 11.49 10.54
N ILE A 67 -7.06 10.19 10.62
CA ILE A 67 -7.78 9.49 9.54
C ILE A 67 -9.18 10.09 9.34
N GLN A 68 -9.86 10.45 10.43
CA GLN A 68 -11.20 11.06 10.40
C GLN A 68 -11.16 12.43 9.73
N GLU A 69 -10.17 13.27 10.05
CA GLU A 69 -9.99 14.58 9.39
C GLU A 69 -9.81 14.44 7.88
N ILE A 70 -9.02 13.46 7.43
CA ILE A 70 -8.83 13.16 6.01
C ILE A 70 -10.16 12.74 5.36
N ALA A 71 -10.88 11.82 6.00
CA ALA A 71 -12.15 11.33 5.48
C ALA A 71 -13.20 12.46 5.39
N ASP A 72 -13.28 13.31 6.41
CA ASP A 72 -14.19 14.45 6.45
C ASP A 72 -13.84 15.48 5.37
N PHE A 73 -12.54 15.74 5.14
CA PHE A 73 -12.09 16.58 4.03
C PHE A 73 -12.58 16.06 2.67
N ILE A 74 -12.45 14.76 2.42
CA ILE A 74 -12.87 14.12 1.16
C ILE A 74 -14.40 14.12 1.02
N VAL A 75 -15.14 13.71 2.05
CA VAL A 75 -16.61 13.66 2.01
C VAL A 75 -17.20 15.06 1.87
N LYS A 76 -16.68 16.06 2.60
CA LYS A 76 -17.12 17.45 2.48
C LYS A 76 -16.77 18.05 1.12
N GLY A 77 -15.56 17.79 0.63
CA GLY A 77 -15.10 18.31 -0.66
C GLY A 77 -15.83 17.71 -1.86
N SER A 78 -16.27 16.45 -1.74
CA SER A 78 -16.99 15.76 -2.81
C SER A 78 -18.50 15.90 -2.71
N GLY A 79 -19.04 16.03 -1.50
CA GLY A 79 -20.48 15.92 -1.22
C GLY A 79 -21.01 14.49 -1.34
N ILE A 80 -20.13 13.49 -1.45
CA ILE A 80 -20.48 12.09 -1.73
C ILE A 80 -19.96 11.20 -0.60
N ARG A 81 -20.79 10.24 -0.17
CA ARG A 81 -20.36 9.10 0.65
C ARG A 81 -20.25 7.85 -0.22
N PRO A 82 -19.04 7.41 -0.56
CA PRO A 82 -18.82 6.24 -1.41
C PRO A 82 -19.09 4.95 -0.66
N LYS A 83 -19.74 3.99 -1.33
CA LYS A 83 -19.99 2.63 -0.81
C LYS A 83 -18.88 1.66 -1.23
N ILE A 84 -18.20 1.94 -2.34
CA ILE A 84 -17.19 1.08 -2.94
C ILE A 84 -15.88 1.88 -3.10
N GLY A 85 -14.79 1.30 -2.61
CA GLY A 85 -13.43 1.81 -2.76
C GLY A 85 -12.67 0.96 -3.76
N ILE A 86 -11.94 1.59 -4.67
CA ILE A 86 -11.16 0.92 -5.72
C ILE A 86 -9.70 1.34 -5.57
N ILE A 87 -8.77 0.40 -5.58
CA ILE A 87 -7.33 0.68 -5.64
C ILE A 87 -6.82 0.23 -7.00
N CYS A 88 -6.53 1.20 -7.86
CA CYS A 88 -6.01 0.98 -9.20
C CYS A 88 -4.51 0.67 -9.12
N GLY A 89 -4.13 -0.56 -9.49
CA GLY A 89 -2.73 -0.96 -9.60
C GLY A 89 -2.05 -0.45 -10.87
N SER A 90 -0.79 -0.84 -11.03
CA SER A 90 0.05 -0.49 -12.18
C SER A 90 -0.67 -0.80 -13.50
N GLY A 91 -0.80 0.24 -14.34
CA GLY A 91 -1.46 0.15 -15.64
C GLY A 91 -2.99 0.00 -15.62
N LEU A 92 -3.64 -0.02 -14.45
CA LEU A 92 -5.10 -0.09 -14.29
C LEU A 92 -5.72 1.24 -13.84
N GLY A 93 -4.98 2.34 -13.98
CA GLY A 93 -5.46 3.70 -13.66
C GLY A 93 -6.75 4.08 -14.40
N SER A 94 -7.00 3.51 -15.58
CA SER A 94 -8.21 3.73 -16.39
C SER A 94 -9.52 3.40 -15.68
N LEU A 95 -9.48 2.60 -14.60
CA LEU A 95 -10.65 2.34 -13.75
C LEU A 95 -11.19 3.61 -13.08
N ALA A 96 -10.32 4.58 -12.78
CA ALA A 96 -10.76 5.86 -12.22
C ALA A 96 -11.27 6.82 -13.31
N ASP A 97 -10.84 6.64 -14.56
CA ASP A 97 -11.20 7.52 -15.68
C ASP A 97 -12.65 7.30 -16.17
N ILE A 98 -13.25 6.15 -15.84
CA ILE A 98 -14.65 5.82 -16.18
C ILE A 98 -15.65 6.28 -15.11
N ILE A 99 -15.19 6.89 -14.01
CA ILE A 99 -16.05 7.42 -12.96
C ILE A 99 -16.74 8.70 -13.47
N GLN A 100 -18.06 8.73 -13.34
CA GLN A 100 -18.92 9.84 -13.73
C GLN A 100 -19.05 10.86 -12.58
N ASP A 101 -19.36 12.11 -12.94
CA ASP A 101 -19.50 13.24 -12.00
C ASP A 101 -18.30 13.41 -11.04
N ALA A 102 -17.12 13.08 -11.54
CA ALA A 102 -15.92 12.91 -10.74
C ALA A 102 -15.45 14.21 -10.05
N LYS A 103 -15.14 14.09 -8.76
CA LYS A 103 -14.37 15.03 -7.95
C LYS A 103 -12.99 14.45 -7.71
N VAL A 104 -11.97 15.19 -8.14
CA VAL A 104 -10.57 14.75 -8.12
C VAL A 104 -9.81 15.47 -7.01
N PHE A 105 -9.11 14.70 -6.19
CA PHE A 105 -8.25 15.19 -5.12
C PHE A 105 -6.83 14.69 -5.37
N GLU A 106 -5.91 15.59 -5.73
CA GLU A 106 -4.49 15.27 -5.81
C GLU A 106 -3.99 14.87 -4.41
N TYR A 107 -3.24 13.78 -4.30
CA TYR A 107 -2.76 13.28 -3.00
C TYR A 107 -1.99 14.33 -2.22
N GLU A 108 -1.18 15.15 -2.91
CA GLU A 108 -0.42 16.27 -2.32
C GLU A 108 -1.30 17.35 -1.67
N LYS A 109 -2.58 17.45 -2.07
CA LYS A 109 -3.54 18.42 -1.56
C LYS A 109 -4.43 17.85 -0.48
N ILE A 110 -4.37 16.54 -0.24
CA ILE A 110 -5.09 15.88 0.84
C ILE A 110 -4.20 15.97 2.10
N PRO A 111 -4.68 16.58 3.21
CA PRO A 111 -3.90 16.70 4.43
C PRO A 111 -3.39 15.34 4.92
N ASN A 112 -2.13 15.26 5.35
CA ASN A 112 -1.53 14.04 5.93
C ASN A 112 -1.57 12.78 5.05
N PHE A 113 -1.87 12.92 3.75
CA PHE A 113 -1.95 11.80 2.81
C PHE A 113 -0.56 11.47 2.22
N PRO A 114 -0.24 10.20 1.94
CA PRO A 114 1.01 9.83 1.28
C PRO A 114 1.00 10.29 -0.18
N VAL A 115 2.20 10.44 -0.77
CA VAL A 115 2.39 10.79 -2.18
C VAL A 115 2.95 9.57 -2.91
N SER A 116 2.56 9.36 -4.17
CA SER A 116 3.05 8.24 -4.96
C SER A 116 4.30 8.65 -5.73
N THR A 117 5.35 7.83 -5.72
CA THR A 117 6.61 8.13 -6.43
C THR A 117 6.87 7.24 -7.65
N VAL A 118 6.07 6.17 -7.81
CA VAL A 118 6.19 5.22 -8.94
C VAL A 118 5.63 5.80 -10.23
N GLU A 119 6.33 5.59 -11.34
CA GLU A 119 5.86 5.92 -12.69
C GLU A 119 4.55 5.19 -13.03
N GLY A 120 3.65 5.87 -13.74
CA GLY A 120 2.32 5.33 -14.08
C GLY A 120 1.27 5.44 -12.96
N HIS A 121 1.63 5.96 -11.78
CA HIS A 121 0.68 6.29 -10.72
C HIS A 121 0.37 7.78 -10.75
N ALA A 122 -0.86 8.14 -11.12
CA ALA A 122 -1.25 9.55 -11.28
C ALA A 122 -1.25 10.34 -9.96
N GLY A 123 -1.36 9.66 -8.81
CA GLY A 123 -1.29 10.31 -7.51
C GLY A 123 -2.56 11.07 -7.13
N ARG A 124 -3.73 10.56 -7.52
CA ARG A 124 -5.02 11.23 -7.28
C ARG A 124 -6.10 10.28 -6.77
N LEU A 125 -6.98 10.81 -5.92
CA LEU A 125 -8.19 10.17 -5.43
C LEU A 125 -9.39 10.71 -6.20
N VAL A 126 -10.19 9.83 -6.79
CA VAL A 126 -11.33 10.19 -7.62
C VAL A 126 -12.60 9.72 -6.95
N VAL A 127 -13.55 10.63 -6.67
CA VAL A 127 -14.84 10.31 -6.03
C VAL A 127 -15.97 10.68 -6.98
N GLY A 128 -16.93 9.79 -7.20
CA GLY A 128 -18.03 10.03 -8.14
C GLY A 128 -19.00 8.86 -8.20
N THR A 129 -19.59 8.62 -9.36
CA THR A 129 -20.55 7.54 -9.60
C THR A 129 -20.06 6.57 -10.67
N LEU A 130 -20.32 5.27 -10.49
CA LEU A 130 -20.04 4.24 -11.50
C LEU A 130 -21.16 3.20 -11.44
N GLU A 131 -21.83 2.97 -12.57
CA GLU A 131 -23.00 2.08 -12.67
C GLU A 131 -24.08 2.40 -11.60
N GLY A 132 -24.28 3.69 -11.32
CA GLY A 132 -25.23 4.18 -10.32
C GLY A 132 -24.80 4.06 -8.86
N ALA A 133 -23.65 3.43 -8.57
CA ALA A 133 -23.09 3.36 -7.22
C ALA A 133 -22.16 4.55 -6.94
N ASN A 134 -22.17 5.07 -5.70
CA ASN A 134 -21.16 6.03 -5.26
C ASN A 134 -19.84 5.30 -5.01
N VAL A 135 -18.78 5.73 -5.69
CA VAL A 135 -17.46 5.08 -5.65
C VAL A 135 -16.37 6.09 -5.33
N MET A 136 -15.26 5.58 -4.77
CA MET A 136 -14.00 6.29 -4.71
C MET A 136 -12.86 5.41 -5.23
N ALA A 137 -11.96 5.95 -6.03
CA ALA A 137 -10.85 5.23 -6.61
C ALA A 137 -9.52 5.93 -6.33
N MET A 138 -8.54 5.16 -5.86
CA MET A 138 -7.14 5.56 -5.80
C MET A 138 -6.50 5.28 -7.15
N GLN A 139 -6.18 6.34 -7.91
CA GLN A 139 -5.46 6.25 -9.17
C GLN A 139 -3.96 6.36 -8.92
N GLY A 140 -3.42 5.22 -8.48
CA GLY A 140 -2.07 5.08 -7.93
C GLY A 140 -2.14 4.66 -6.47
N ARG A 141 -1.32 3.68 -6.10
CA ARG A 141 -1.12 3.20 -4.72
C ARG A 141 0.28 3.51 -4.21
N PHE A 142 0.53 3.11 -2.97
CA PHE A 142 1.82 3.23 -2.29
C PHE A 142 2.38 1.83 -2.02
N HIS A 143 3.69 1.66 -2.21
CA HIS A 143 4.37 0.39 -2.04
C HIS A 143 5.42 0.45 -0.94
N PHE A 144 5.69 -0.71 -0.35
CA PHE A 144 6.70 -0.85 0.69
C PHE A 144 8.11 -0.52 0.18
N TYR A 145 8.44 -0.92 -1.05
CA TYR A 145 9.75 -0.65 -1.66
C TYR A 145 10.00 0.85 -1.94
N GLU A 146 8.98 1.71 -1.88
CA GLU A 146 9.15 3.18 -1.95
C GLU A 146 9.70 3.75 -0.63
N GLY A 147 9.90 2.90 0.40
CA GLY A 147 10.34 3.29 1.73
C GLY A 147 9.18 3.60 2.69
N TYR A 148 7.94 3.38 2.27
CA TYR A 148 6.77 3.57 3.12
C TYR A 148 6.52 2.36 4.03
N PRO A 149 6.28 2.56 5.34
CA PRO A 149 5.77 1.50 6.21
C PRO A 149 4.44 0.94 5.69
N LEU A 150 4.16 -0.36 5.93
CA LEU A 150 2.90 -0.98 5.48
C LEU A 150 1.65 -0.31 6.06
N ALA A 151 1.75 0.24 7.27
CA ALA A 151 0.68 1.04 7.88
C ALA A 151 0.38 2.30 7.05
N LYS A 152 1.42 2.96 6.50
CA LYS A 152 1.28 4.12 5.61
C LYS A 152 0.73 3.71 4.24
N CYS A 153 1.21 2.61 3.67
CA CYS A 153 0.68 2.08 2.40
C CYS A 153 -0.82 1.76 2.48
N SER A 154 -1.27 1.21 3.61
CA SER A 154 -2.67 0.81 3.82
C SER A 154 -3.53 1.86 4.54
N MET A 155 -2.97 3.00 4.95
CA MET A 155 -3.70 4.10 5.59
C MET A 155 -4.93 4.56 4.79
N PRO A 156 -4.87 4.70 3.45
CA PRO A 156 -6.03 5.07 2.63
C PRO A 156 -7.23 4.14 2.78
N VAL A 157 -7.02 2.87 3.12
CA VAL A 157 -8.13 1.92 3.36
C VAL A 157 -8.92 2.31 4.61
N ARG A 158 -8.25 2.81 5.65
CA ARG A 158 -8.94 3.35 6.85
C ARG A 158 -9.68 4.64 6.52
N VAL A 159 -9.12 5.49 5.66
CA VAL A 159 -9.82 6.68 5.14
C VAL A 159 -11.07 6.26 4.37
N MET A 160 -10.96 5.30 3.45
CA MET A 160 -12.11 4.74 2.71
C MET A 160 -13.19 4.25 3.67
N LYS A 161 -12.82 3.51 4.73
CA LYS A 161 -13.77 3.06 5.76
C LYS A 161 -14.51 4.23 6.40
N LEU A 162 -13.83 5.30 6.81
CA LEU A 162 -14.46 6.47 7.45
C LEU A 162 -15.26 7.35 6.46
N CYS A 163 -14.94 7.30 5.17
CA CYS A 163 -15.77 7.90 4.12
C CYS A 163 -17.13 7.18 3.96
N GLY A 164 -17.19 5.89 4.32
CA GLY A 164 -18.40 5.06 4.25
C GLY A 164 -18.25 3.81 3.38
N VAL A 165 -17.05 3.48 2.92
CA VAL A 165 -16.83 2.32 2.04
C VAL A 165 -17.07 1.02 2.78
N GLU A 166 -17.87 0.15 2.17
CA GLU A 166 -18.19 -1.21 2.62
C GLU A 166 -17.46 -2.28 1.80
N TYR A 167 -17.16 -1.98 0.54
CA TYR A 167 -16.52 -2.91 -0.42
C TYR A 167 -15.19 -2.35 -0.89
N LEU A 168 -14.09 -3.09 -0.71
CA LEU A 168 -12.79 -2.76 -1.27
C LEU A 168 -12.50 -3.62 -2.49
N PHE A 169 -12.20 -2.98 -3.61
CA PHE A 169 -11.76 -3.59 -4.86
C PHE A 169 -10.28 -3.28 -5.04
N ALA A 170 -9.40 -4.28 -4.93
CA ALA A 170 -7.96 -4.10 -5.08
C ALA A 170 -7.43 -4.78 -6.36
N THR A 171 -6.66 -4.06 -7.16
CA THR A 171 -6.17 -4.55 -8.46
C THR A 171 -4.65 -4.45 -8.54
N ASN A 172 -3.94 -5.42 -9.09
CA ASN A 172 -2.48 -5.30 -9.25
C ASN A 172 -1.99 -5.95 -10.55
N ALA A 173 -0.77 -5.58 -10.93
CA ALA A 173 0.05 -6.36 -11.85
C ALA A 173 0.78 -7.46 -11.07
N ALA A 174 0.94 -8.64 -11.67
CA ALA A 174 1.61 -9.76 -11.05
C ALA A 174 2.36 -10.64 -12.06
N GLY A 175 3.43 -11.25 -11.59
CA GLY A 175 4.11 -12.34 -12.29
C GLY A 175 3.35 -13.65 -12.11
N GLY A 176 3.05 -14.33 -13.22
CA GLY A 176 2.38 -15.63 -13.22
C GLY A 176 3.35 -16.76 -12.93
N ILE A 177 3.22 -17.40 -11.76
CA ILE A 177 4.00 -18.58 -11.35
C ILE A 177 3.34 -19.86 -11.84
N ASN A 178 2.01 -19.90 -11.88
CA ASN A 178 1.27 -21.04 -12.37
C ASN A 178 1.50 -21.21 -13.88
N PRO A 179 2.05 -22.34 -14.36
CA PRO A 179 2.42 -22.51 -15.77
C PRO A 179 1.24 -22.50 -16.73
N LYS A 180 0.01 -22.68 -16.21
CA LYS A 180 -1.25 -22.61 -16.97
C LYS A 180 -1.67 -21.19 -17.30
N TYR A 181 -1.11 -20.19 -16.62
CA TYR A 181 -1.44 -18.79 -16.86
C TYR A 181 -0.67 -18.26 -18.06
N ALA A 182 -1.31 -17.34 -18.77
CA ALA A 182 -0.74 -16.58 -19.87
C ALA A 182 -0.71 -15.09 -19.52
N VAL A 183 0.18 -14.35 -20.18
CA VAL A 183 0.22 -12.89 -20.10
C VAL A 183 -1.11 -12.33 -20.60
N GLY A 184 -1.70 -11.42 -19.81
CA GLY A 184 -3.01 -10.82 -20.05
C GLY A 184 -4.18 -11.53 -19.36
N ASP A 185 -3.95 -12.69 -18.74
CA ASP A 185 -4.96 -13.36 -17.92
C ASP A 185 -5.27 -12.54 -16.66
N ILE A 186 -6.50 -12.69 -16.16
CA ILE A 186 -6.97 -12.09 -14.91
C ILE A 186 -7.12 -13.21 -13.88
N MET A 187 -6.32 -13.15 -12.82
CA MET A 187 -6.43 -14.07 -11.68
C MET A 187 -7.24 -13.41 -10.57
N LEU A 188 -8.44 -13.91 -10.31
CA LEU A 188 -9.23 -13.57 -9.14
C LEU A 188 -8.55 -14.17 -7.90
N MET A 189 -8.27 -13.32 -6.91
CA MET A 189 -7.61 -13.76 -5.68
C MET A 189 -8.64 -14.43 -4.77
N HIS A 190 -8.43 -15.69 -4.41
CA HIS A 190 -9.24 -16.37 -3.38
C HIS A 190 -8.51 -16.49 -2.04
N ASP A 191 -7.19 -16.38 -2.04
CA ASP A 191 -6.35 -16.38 -0.85
C ASP A 191 -5.01 -15.67 -1.10
N HIS A 192 -4.23 -15.47 -0.04
CA HIS A 192 -2.87 -14.97 -0.14
C HIS A 192 -1.87 -15.64 0.81
N VAL A 193 -0.59 -15.55 0.45
CA VAL A 193 0.55 -15.78 1.35
C VAL A 193 1.19 -14.44 1.68
N ASN A 194 1.13 -14.04 2.95
CA ASN A 194 1.70 -12.78 3.41
C ASN A 194 3.17 -12.95 3.87
N MET A 195 4.09 -12.99 2.91
CA MET A 195 5.52 -13.20 3.20
C MET A 195 6.10 -12.12 4.13
N LEU A 196 5.71 -10.85 3.94
CA LEU A 196 6.11 -9.76 4.83
C LEU A 196 5.58 -9.97 6.27
N GLY A 197 4.33 -10.40 6.38
CA GLY A 197 3.68 -10.68 7.65
C GLY A 197 4.29 -11.83 8.43
N PHE A 198 4.82 -12.87 7.76
CA PHE A 198 5.52 -13.96 8.44
C PHE A 198 6.76 -13.49 9.21
N ALA A 199 7.43 -12.43 8.72
CA ALA A 199 8.55 -11.81 9.41
C ALA A 199 8.12 -10.74 10.45
N GLY A 200 6.82 -10.55 10.67
CA GLY A 200 6.27 -9.56 11.60
C GLY A 200 6.07 -8.17 11.02
N ASN A 201 6.40 -7.94 9.74
CA ASN A 201 6.09 -6.69 9.06
C ASN A 201 4.62 -6.71 8.61
N SER A 202 3.75 -6.04 9.36
CA SER A 202 2.30 -6.06 9.18
C SER A 202 1.72 -4.66 9.35
N PRO A 203 0.69 -4.26 8.58
CA PRO A 203 0.02 -2.97 8.77
C PRO A 203 -0.72 -2.84 10.11
N LEU A 204 -0.89 -3.95 10.84
CA LEU A 204 -1.54 -3.99 12.16
C LEU A 204 -0.54 -4.10 13.33
N GLN A 205 0.76 -3.98 13.06
CA GLN A 205 1.78 -3.91 14.10
C GLN A 205 1.59 -2.65 14.96
N GLY A 206 1.88 -2.74 16.27
CA GLY A 206 1.70 -1.63 17.22
C GLY A 206 0.38 -1.72 18.01
N PRO A 207 -0.06 -0.64 18.68
CA PRO A 207 -1.34 -0.57 19.39
C PRO A 207 -2.56 -0.77 18.47
N ASN A 208 -3.64 -1.38 18.98
CA ASN A 208 -4.89 -1.53 18.22
C ASN A 208 -5.91 -0.47 18.65
N ASP A 209 -6.50 0.23 17.68
CA ASP A 209 -7.66 1.09 17.93
C ASP A 209 -8.95 0.30 17.67
N PRO A 210 -9.77 0.03 18.72
CA PRO A 210 -10.97 -0.78 18.58
C PRO A 210 -12.08 -0.13 17.74
N ARG A 211 -11.96 1.17 17.40
CA ARG A 211 -12.91 1.84 16.49
C ARG A 211 -12.76 1.38 15.05
N PHE A 212 -11.58 0.87 14.66
CA PHE A 212 -11.39 0.27 13.34
C PHE A 212 -11.75 -1.22 13.34
N GLY A 213 -11.32 -1.96 14.36
CA GLY A 213 -11.49 -3.42 14.36
C GLY A 213 -10.92 -4.14 15.57
N PRO A 214 -11.09 -5.47 15.62
CA PRO A 214 -10.61 -6.30 16.71
C PRO A 214 -9.08 -6.45 16.67
N ARG A 215 -8.47 -6.64 17.84
CA ARG A 215 -7.01 -6.83 17.97
C ARG A 215 -6.46 -7.99 17.12
N PHE A 216 -7.25 -9.05 16.95
CA PHE A 216 -6.87 -10.26 16.23
C PHE A 216 -7.95 -10.58 15.18
N PRO A 217 -7.91 -9.94 14.00
CA PRO A 217 -8.88 -10.20 12.94
C PRO A 217 -8.63 -11.59 12.32
N ALA A 218 -9.68 -12.37 12.14
CA ALA A 218 -9.62 -13.58 11.34
C ALA A 218 -9.57 -13.23 9.85
N LEU A 219 -8.65 -13.86 9.11
CA LEU A 219 -8.49 -13.66 7.67
C LEU A 219 -9.15 -14.77 6.82
N VAL A 220 -9.86 -15.71 7.47
CA VAL A 220 -10.68 -16.69 6.75
C VAL A 220 -11.75 -15.94 5.96
N ASN A 221 -11.88 -16.27 4.67
CA ASN A 221 -12.76 -15.55 3.73
C ASN A 221 -12.39 -14.07 3.55
N SER A 222 -11.09 -13.73 3.59
CA SER A 222 -10.62 -12.37 3.28
C SER A 222 -11.10 -11.90 1.91
N TYR A 223 -11.11 -12.79 0.93
CA TYR A 223 -11.67 -12.54 -0.39
C TYR A 223 -13.11 -13.07 -0.43
N ASN A 224 -14.05 -12.19 -0.76
CA ASN A 224 -15.47 -12.50 -0.68
C ASN A 224 -15.86 -13.50 -1.79
N ARG A 225 -16.29 -14.70 -1.39
CA ARG A 225 -16.63 -15.80 -2.31
C ARG A 225 -17.77 -15.45 -3.26
N ASP A 226 -18.76 -14.70 -2.80
CA ASP A 226 -19.90 -14.32 -3.64
C ASP A 226 -19.47 -13.36 -4.75
N LEU A 227 -18.59 -12.40 -4.45
CA LEU A 227 -18.01 -11.49 -5.45
C LEU A 227 -17.13 -12.25 -6.46
N ILE A 228 -16.35 -13.23 -6.00
CA ILE A 228 -15.55 -14.09 -6.90
C ILE A 228 -16.47 -14.88 -7.85
N ASN A 229 -17.50 -15.52 -7.32
CA ASN A 229 -18.46 -16.30 -8.13
C ASN A 229 -19.17 -15.42 -9.15
N LYS A 230 -19.64 -14.23 -8.74
CA LYS A 230 -20.24 -13.24 -9.64
C LYS A 230 -19.25 -12.79 -10.72
N ALA A 231 -17.98 -12.55 -10.38
CA ALA A 231 -16.97 -12.18 -11.37
C ALA A 231 -16.75 -13.29 -12.42
N ILE A 232 -16.78 -14.56 -12.01
CA ILE A 232 -16.72 -15.71 -12.94
C ILE A 232 -17.95 -15.74 -13.85
N GLU A 233 -19.14 -15.51 -13.33
CA GLU A 233 -20.36 -15.42 -14.14
C GLU A 233 -20.31 -14.27 -15.15
N ILE A 234 -19.89 -13.09 -14.70
CA ILE A 234 -19.69 -11.91 -15.54
C ILE A 234 -18.67 -12.20 -16.64
N SER A 235 -17.58 -12.91 -16.35
CA SER A 235 -16.59 -13.25 -17.37
C SER A 235 -17.12 -14.11 -18.51
N LYS A 236 -18.06 -15.01 -18.22
CA LYS A 236 -18.74 -15.83 -19.25
C LYS A 236 -19.63 -14.97 -20.13
N ILE A 237 -20.33 -14.00 -19.54
CA ILE A 237 -21.15 -13.03 -20.28
C ILE A 237 -20.28 -12.15 -21.18
N MET A 238 -19.08 -11.79 -20.71
CA MET A 238 -18.10 -11.02 -21.46
C MET A 238 -17.35 -11.84 -22.52
N GLY A 239 -17.46 -13.18 -22.52
CA GLY A 239 -16.72 -14.07 -23.41
C GLY A 239 -15.20 -14.09 -23.14
N ILE A 240 -14.79 -13.86 -21.88
CA ILE A 240 -13.38 -13.86 -21.46
C ILE A 240 -13.08 -14.92 -20.39
N GLU A 241 -13.99 -15.87 -20.17
CA GLU A 241 -13.87 -16.91 -19.14
C GLU A 241 -12.60 -17.77 -19.30
N SER A 242 -12.11 -17.92 -20.54
CA SER A 242 -10.86 -18.63 -20.83
C SER A 242 -9.60 -17.91 -20.32
N ASN A 243 -9.71 -16.61 -20.02
CA ASN A 243 -8.63 -15.79 -19.44
C ASN A 243 -8.79 -15.56 -17.94
N ILE A 244 -9.77 -16.21 -17.30
CA ILE A 244 -10.09 -16.00 -15.89
C ILE A 244 -9.63 -17.20 -15.08
N HIS A 245 -8.77 -16.93 -14.10
CA HIS A 245 -8.31 -17.92 -13.13
C HIS A 245 -8.71 -17.53 -11.72
N VAL A 246 -8.68 -18.49 -10.81
CA VAL A 246 -8.86 -18.28 -9.38
C VAL A 246 -7.64 -18.87 -8.70
N GLY A 247 -6.89 -18.05 -7.94
CA GLY A 247 -5.63 -18.52 -7.35
C GLY A 247 -5.18 -17.78 -6.09
N VAL A 248 -4.01 -18.20 -5.61
CA VAL A 248 -3.33 -17.67 -4.42
C VAL A 248 -2.27 -16.65 -4.84
N TYR A 249 -2.30 -15.47 -4.22
CA TYR A 249 -1.33 -14.39 -4.46
C TYR A 249 -0.30 -14.29 -3.33
N SER A 250 0.96 -13.98 -3.64
CA SER A 250 1.96 -13.63 -2.62
C SER A 250 2.45 -12.18 -2.77
N CYS A 251 2.57 -11.49 -1.65
CA CYS A 251 3.16 -10.15 -1.58
C CYS A 251 4.60 -10.22 -1.05
N LEU A 252 5.56 -9.80 -1.87
CA LEU A 252 6.97 -9.64 -1.51
C LEU A 252 7.34 -8.17 -1.27
N GLY A 253 8.53 -7.96 -0.72
CA GLY A 253 9.04 -6.61 -0.42
C GLY A 253 9.47 -5.81 -1.65
N GLY A 254 10.10 -6.46 -2.65
CA GLY A 254 10.68 -5.78 -3.80
C GLY A 254 11.90 -4.91 -3.43
N PRO A 255 12.40 -4.05 -4.36
CA PRO A 255 11.89 -3.83 -5.72
C PRO A 255 12.47 -4.79 -6.77
N THR A 256 13.42 -5.64 -6.41
CA THR A 256 13.96 -6.66 -7.33
C THR A 256 12.88 -7.68 -7.66
N TYR A 257 12.78 -8.08 -8.94
CA TYR A 257 12.02 -9.26 -9.32
C TYR A 257 12.64 -10.53 -8.72
N GLU A 258 11.85 -11.60 -8.71
CA GLU A 258 12.18 -12.84 -8.05
C GLU A 258 13.23 -13.65 -8.84
N THR A 259 14.12 -14.30 -8.10
CA THR A 259 15.00 -15.33 -8.63
C THR A 259 14.23 -16.64 -8.90
N ILE A 260 14.78 -17.50 -9.75
CA ILE A 260 14.22 -18.84 -10.03
C ILE A 260 14.02 -19.67 -8.74
N ALA A 261 14.93 -19.55 -7.77
CA ALA A 261 14.82 -20.29 -6.51
C ALA A 261 13.65 -19.79 -5.65
N GLU A 262 13.45 -18.47 -5.57
CA GLU A 262 12.32 -17.86 -4.88
C GLU A 262 11.00 -18.24 -5.54
N LEU A 263 10.93 -18.20 -6.87
CA LEU A 263 9.75 -18.61 -7.64
C LEU A 263 9.41 -20.09 -7.42
N LYS A 264 10.40 -20.97 -7.39
CA LYS A 264 10.19 -22.39 -7.04
C LYS A 264 9.67 -22.56 -5.62
N ALA A 265 10.22 -21.83 -4.65
CA ALA A 265 9.76 -21.87 -3.27
C ALA A 265 8.30 -21.38 -3.13
N LEU A 266 7.95 -20.27 -3.77
CA LEU A 266 6.58 -19.76 -3.83
C LEU A 266 5.62 -20.76 -4.48
N ARG A 267 6.02 -21.37 -5.60
CA ARG A 267 5.23 -22.41 -6.25
C ARG A 267 5.00 -23.62 -5.34
N MET A 268 6.01 -24.05 -4.59
CA MET A 268 5.88 -25.13 -3.61
C MET A 268 4.94 -24.78 -2.46
N MET A 269 4.83 -23.50 -2.10
CA MET A 269 3.85 -23.00 -1.13
C MET A 269 2.43 -22.89 -1.70
N GLY A 270 2.21 -23.23 -2.98
CA GLY A 270 0.91 -23.14 -3.63
C GLY A 270 0.55 -21.75 -4.13
N VAL A 271 1.53 -20.86 -4.32
CA VAL A 271 1.32 -19.52 -4.88
C VAL A 271 1.19 -19.60 -6.40
N ASP A 272 0.17 -18.95 -6.95
CA ASP A 272 -0.10 -18.90 -8.39
C ASP A 272 0.41 -17.62 -9.05
N ALA A 273 0.41 -16.50 -8.32
CA ALA A 273 0.93 -15.22 -8.78
C ALA A 273 1.66 -14.46 -7.67
N VAL A 274 2.66 -13.67 -8.05
CA VAL A 274 3.48 -12.89 -7.12
C VAL A 274 3.52 -11.42 -7.52
N GLY A 275 3.55 -10.54 -6.52
CA GLY A 275 3.82 -9.13 -6.73
C GLY A 275 4.20 -8.44 -5.42
N MET A 276 4.12 -7.12 -5.41
CA MET A 276 4.72 -6.29 -4.35
C MET A 276 3.71 -5.36 -3.65
N SER A 277 2.40 -5.67 -3.72
CA SER A 277 1.34 -4.82 -3.17
C SER A 277 0.16 -5.60 -2.58
N THR A 278 -0.93 -4.89 -2.29
CA THR A 278 -2.28 -5.44 -2.09
C THR A 278 -2.53 -6.16 -0.78
N VAL A 279 -1.69 -7.09 -0.34
CA VAL A 279 -2.00 -7.93 0.85
C VAL A 279 -2.22 -7.10 2.11
N HIS A 280 -1.40 -6.08 2.34
CA HIS A 280 -1.57 -5.17 3.49
C HIS A 280 -2.82 -4.28 3.37
N GLU A 281 -3.24 -3.91 2.16
CA GLU A 281 -4.51 -3.20 1.91
C GLU A 281 -5.70 -4.12 2.26
N VAL A 282 -5.65 -5.38 1.84
CA VAL A 282 -6.67 -6.41 2.14
C VAL A 282 -6.77 -6.67 3.65
N ILE A 283 -5.64 -6.83 4.34
CA ILE A 283 -5.61 -7.05 5.80
C ILE A 283 -6.24 -5.86 6.53
N THR A 284 -5.89 -4.63 6.14
CA THR A 284 -6.48 -3.42 6.75
C THR A 284 -7.98 -3.31 6.47
N ALA A 285 -8.44 -3.69 5.27
CA ALA A 285 -9.85 -3.72 4.92
C ALA A 285 -10.64 -4.74 5.75
N ARG A 286 -10.10 -5.96 5.90
CA ARG A 286 -10.71 -7.02 6.72
C ARG A 286 -10.71 -6.69 8.19
N HIS A 287 -9.67 -6.04 8.69
CA HIS A 287 -9.66 -5.47 10.03
C HIS A 287 -10.82 -4.48 10.23
N CYS A 288 -11.14 -3.67 9.20
CA CYS A 288 -12.27 -2.73 9.19
C CYS A 288 -13.63 -3.36 8.81
N ASP A 289 -13.71 -4.69 8.76
CA ASP A 289 -14.89 -5.47 8.34
C ASP A 289 -15.45 -5.11 6.95
N MET A 290 -14.59 -4.68 6.03
CA MET A 290 -14.97 -4.42 4.63
C MET A 290 -14.97 -5.71 3.83
N LYS A 291 -15.91 -5.88 2.90
CA LYS A 291 -15.90 -6.99 1.94
C LYS A 291 -14.86 -6.72 0.87
N VAL A 292 -13.99 -7.68 0.58
CA VAL A 292 -12.90 -7.47 -0.38
C VAL A 292 -13.12 -8.32 -1.64
N PHE A 293 -12.94 -7.69 -2.79
CA PHE A 293 -12.71 -8.35 -4.07
C PHE A 293 -11.33 -7.90 -4.57
N ALA A 294 -10.52 -8.83 -5.07
CA ALA A 294 -9.24 -8.46 -5.63
C ALA A 294 -8.85 -9.38 -6.79
N PHE A 295 -8.10 -8.82 -7.74
CA PHE A 295 -7.55 -9.59 -8.84
C PHE A 295 -6.17 -9.08 -9.23
N SER A 296 -5.39 -9.99 -9.80
CA SER A 296 -4.12 -9.72 -10.43
C SER A 296 -4.27 -9.83 -11.95
N LEU A 297 -3.78 -8.84 -12.68
CA LEU A 297 -3.51 -8.98 -14.10
C LEU A 297 -2.13 -9.63 -14.24
N ILE A 298 -2.06 -10.77 -14.93
CA ILE A 298 -0.80 -11.47 -15.19
C ILE A 298 -0.05 -10.70 -16.27
N THR A 299 0.96 -9.94 -15.86
CA THR A 299 1.68 -9.01 -16.76
C THR A 299 2.96 -9.59 -17.32
N ASN A 300 3.51 -10.61 -16.68
CA ASN A 300 4.67 -11.37 -17.14
C ASN A 300 4.53 -12.82 -16.67
N LYS A 301 5.21 -13.75 -17.37
CA LYS A 301 5.30 -15.14 -16.94
C LYS A 301 6.60 -15.35 -16.19
N CYS A 302 6.54 -15.88 -14.97
CA CYS A 302 7.72 -16.18 -14.19
C CYS A 302 8.38 -17.45 -14.72
N SER A 303 9.63 -17.34 -15.20
CA SER A 303 10.41 -18.53 -15.54
C SER A 303 10.92 -19.20 -14.26
N ILE A 304 10.76 -20.52 -14.18
CA ILE A 304 11.31 -21.35 -13.09
C ILE A 304 12.41 -22.29 -13.59
N GLU A 305 12.87 -22.09 -14.82
CA GLU A 305 13.96 -22.83 -15.43
C GLU A 305 15.08 -21.85 -15.78
N TYR A 306 16.33 -22.29 -15.59
CA TYR A 306 17.48 -21.48 -16.00
C TYR A 306 17.55 -21.48 -17.53
N SER A 307 17.62 -20.30 -18.14
CA SER A 307 17.76 -20.14 -19.58
C SER A 307 18.69 -18.96 -19.88
N ASP A 308 19.33 -19.00 -21.05
CA ASP A 308 20.13 -17.88 -21.57
C ASP A 308 19.28 -16.89 -22.40
N LYS A 309 17.96 -17.05 -22.42
CA LYS A 309 17.05 -16.21 -23.21
C LYS A 309 16.70 -14.95 -22.44
N LYS A 310 17.03 -13.79 -23.02
CA LYS A 310 16.66 -12.48 -22.46
C LYS A 310 15.15 -12.27 -22.33
N ASP A 311 14.34 -12.93 -23.16
CA ASP A 311 12.88 -12.84 -23.13
C ASP A 311 12.27 -13.41 -21.83
N ASP A 312 13.05 -14.10 -20.99
CA ASP A 312 12.61 -14.60 -19.69
C ASP A 312 12.83 -13.57 -18.55
N GLU A 313 13.45 -12.41 -18.83
CA GLU A 313 13.70 -11.34 -17.86
C GLU A 313 12.49 -10.38 -17.77
N ALA A 314 11.99 -10.16 -16.55
CA ALA A 314 10.88 -9.22 -16.32
C ALA A 314 11.34 -7.75 -16.45
N ASN A 315 10.58 -6.94 -17.20
CA ASN A 315 10.78 -5.49 -17.30
C ASN A 315 9.47 -4.70 -17.09
N HIS A 316 9.59 -3.44 -16.69
CA HIS A 316 8.44 -2.62 -16.30
C HIS A 316 7.64 -2.11 -17.51
N GLU A 317 8.29 -1.89 -18.64
CA GLU A 317 7.67 -1.41 -19.87
C GLU A 317 6.66 -2.42 -20.42
N GLU A 318 6.99 -3.71 -20.42
CA GLU A 318 6.09 -4.79 -20.83
C GLU A 318 4.87 -4.89 -19.90
N VAL A 319 5.08 -4.74 -18.59
CA VAL A 319 4.00 -4.73 -17.61
C VAL A 319 2.96 -3.66 -17.97
N MET A 320 3.42 -2.45 -18.28
CA MET A 320 2.54 -1.34 -18.67
C MET A 320 1.85 -1.57 -20.01
N ALA A 321 2.54 -2.18 -20.98
CA ALA A 321 1.98 -2.51 -22.30
C ALA A 321 0.85 -3.55 -22.20
N VAL A 322 1.04 -4.61 -21.42
CA VAL A 322 0.02 -5.65 -21.19
C VAL A 322 -1.19 -5.06 -20.50
N ALA A 323 -0.97 -4.25 -19.47
CA ALA A 323 -2.04 -3.56 -18.77
C ALA A 323 -2.87 -2.72 -19.73
N LYS A 324 -2.23 -1.87 -20.55
CA LYS A 324 -2.91 -1.06 -21.57
C LYS A 324 -3.80 -1.90 -22.51
N ASN A 325 -3.33 -3.06 -22.94
CA ASN A 325 -4.10 -3.94 -23.82
C ASN A 325 -5.31 -4.60 -23.14
N ARG A 326 -5.29 -4.75 -21.81
CA ARG A 326 -6.36 -5.41 -21.03
C ARG A 326 -7.21 -4.46 -20.20
N GLN A 327 -6.91 -3.16 -20.20
CA GLN A 327 -7.64 -2.10 -19.49
C GLN A 327 -9.15 -2.18 -19.73
N LYS A 328 -9.60 -2.26 -20.99
CA LYS A 328 -11.03 -2.31 -21.32
C LYS A 328 -11.75 -3.49 -20.67
N ALA A 329 -11.14 -4.68 -20.71
CA ALA A 329 -11.71 -5.88 -20.10
C ALA A 329 -11.75 -5.78 -18.57
N CYS A 330 -10.68 -5.25 -17.95
CA CYS A 330 -10.63 -5.05 -16.51
C CYS A 330 -11.67 -4.02 -16.04
N CYS A 331 -11.79 -2.90 -16.74
CA CYS A 331 -12.81 -1.88 -16.50
C CYS A 331 -14.22 -2.44 -16.60
N GLU A 332 -14.52 -3.15 -17.68
CA GLU A 332 -15.84 -3.74 -17.89
C GLU A 332 -16.20 -4.78 -16.81
N LEU A 333 -15.25 -5.62 -16.40
CA LEU A 333 -15.44 -6.59 -15.32
C LEU A 333 -15.79 -5.90 -13.99
N VAL A 334 -15.03 -4.86 -13.64
CA VAL A 334 -15.25 -4.09 -12.40
C VAL A 334 -16.59 -3.35 -12.45
N SER A 335 -16.90 -2.66 -13.54
CA SER A 335 -18.18 -1.94 -13.72
C SER A 335 -19.36 -2.90 -13.56
N ARG A 336 -19.36 -4.03 -14.27
CA ARG A 336 -20.45 -5.02 -14.16
C ARG A 336 -20.60 -5.57 -12.75
N LEU A 337 -19.48 -5.82 -12.05
CA LEU A 337 -19.54 -6.30 -10.67
C LEU A 337 -20.09 -5.23 -9.72
N ILE A 338 -19.76 -3.95 -9.94
CA ILE A 338 -20.34 -2.83 -9.20
C ILE A 338 -21.84 -2.71 -9.47
N ALA A 339 -22.28 -2.83 -10.72
CA ALA A 339 -23.71 -2.84 -11.08
C ALA A 339 -24.46 -3.96 -10.34
N GLU A 340 -23.85 -5.13 -10.20
CA GLU A 340 -24.41 -6.27 -9.46
C GLU A 340 -24.50 -6.04 -7.94
N ILE A 341 -23.59 -5.24 -7.36
CA ILE A 341 -23.69 -4.81 -5.95
C ILE A 341 -24.81 -3.78 -5.80
N GLN A 342 -24.93 -2.85 -6.75
CA GLN A 342 -25.93 -1.79 -6.73
C GLN A 342 -27.35 -2.33 -6.84
N LYS A 343 -27.59 -3.34 -7.70
CA LYS A 343 -28.90 -4.01 -7.82
C LYS A 343 -29.35 -4.74 -6.55
N GLY A 344 -28.40 -5.21 -5.74
CA GLY A 344 -28.68 -5.94 -4.49
C GLY A 344 -28.72 -5.06 -3.24
N SER A 345 -28.58 -3.74 -3.39
CA SER A 345 -28.57 -2.75 -2.31
C SER A 345 -29.93 -2.09 -2.15
#